data_AF-A0A7W1CQX3-F1
#
_entry.id   AF-A0A7W1CQX3-F1
#
_cell.length_a   1.000
_cell.length_b   1.000
_cell.length_c   1.000
_cell.angle_alpha   90.00
_cell.angle_beta   90.00
_cell.angle_gamma   90.00
#
_symmetry.space_group_name_H-M   'P 1'
#
loop_
_entity.id
_entity.type
_entity.pdbx_description
1 polymer ?
#
loop_
_entity_poly.entity_id
_entity_poly.type
_entity_poly.pdbx_seq_one_letter_code
_entity_poly.pdbx_strand_id
1 'polypeptide(L)'
;MRKSKPQPNDGADVAFRAGEFVVAAGEPANFQVEPDEDPRKIDHVWITIRAGRFGRLRISISTWSLKHAADGFDPRMRVGLLAAPWTQMPESGVFPARGLDYGELERGQSVAYPAMERLALEKMLREKTDRAICVEAWGALYLRDRLGIHQVHSRRASCSVRSDHVGRDGAVRFYFPGGTAEMILFKYCGQA
;
A
#
# COMPACT_ATOMS: atom_id res chain seq x y z
N MET A 1 -2.12 -29.28 -28.17
CA MET A 1 -2.22 -27.82 -27.94
C MET A 1 -1.24 -27.42 -26.85
N ARG A 2 -0.20 -26.65 -27.19
CA ARG A 2 0.82 -26.18 -26.23
C ARG A 2 0.24 -25.09 -25.35
N LYS A 3 0.27 -25.29 -24.02
CA LYS A 3 0.02 -24.23 -23.03
C LYS A 3 1.11 -23.16 -23.20
N SER A 4 0.73 -21.92 -23.49
CA SER A 4 1.64 -20.78 -23.49
C SER A 4 2.20 -20.59 -22.08
N LYS A 5 3.54 -20.59 -21.98
CA LYS A 5 4.24 -20.21 -20.75
C LYS A 5 4.03 -18.71 -20.49
N PRO A 6 3.95 -18.26 -19.23
CA PRO A 6 4.02 -16.84 -18.92
C PRO A 6 5.36 -16.28 -19.42
N GLN A 7 5.31 -15.15 -20.14
CA GLN A 7 6.52 -14.45 -20.57
C GLN A 7 7.28 -13.91 -19.35
N PRO A 8 8.62 -13.99 -19.32
CA PRO A 8 9.42 -13.34 -18.30
C PRO A 8 9.30 -11.82 -18.42
N ASN A 9 9.38 -11.13 -17.28
CA ASN A 9 9.43 -9.68 -17.21
C ASN A 9 10.67 -9.18 -17.99
N ASP A 10 10.46 -8.60 -19.18
CA ASP A 10 11.46 -7.80 -19.87
C ASP A 10 11.57 -6.43 -19.17
N GLY A 11 12.48 -6.30 -18.20
CA GLY A 11 12.70 -5.01 -17.56
C GLY A 11 13.49 -5.02 -16.24
N ALA A 12 14.79 -4.75 -16.35
CA ALA A 12 15.78 -4.36 -15.32
C ALA A 12 16.21 -5.39 -14.25
N ASP A 13 17.52 -5.71 -14.29
CA ASP A 13 18.32 -6.40 -13.27
C ASP A 13 18.37 -5.61 -11.94
N VAL A 14 17.27 -5.58 -11.19
CA VAL A 14 17.32 -5.21 -9.77
C VAL A 14 16.92 -6.43 -8.97
N ALA A 15 17.91 -7.14 -8.45
CA ALA A 15 17.74 -8.35 -7.65
C ALA A 15 17.19 -8.01 -6.26
N PHE A 16 15.92 -7.63 -6.19
CA PHE A 16 15.23 -7.49 -4.91
C PHE A 16 14.93 -8.86 -4.30
N ARG A 17 15.03 -8.97 -2.99
CA ARG A 17 14.63 -10.16 -2.24
C ARG A 17 13.23 -9.98 -1.66
N ALA A 18 12.50 -11.09 -1.54
CA ALA A 18 11.24 -11.09 -0.81
C ALA A 18 11.45 -10.60 0.63
N GLY A 19 10.57 -9.70 1.09
CA GLY A 19 10.66 -9.07 2.40
C GLY A 19 11.51 -7.81 2.45
N GLU A 20 12.23 -7.45 1.38
CA GLU A 20 12.92 -6.16 1.32
C GLU A 20 11.92 -5.01 1.34
N PHE A 21 12.23 -3.99 2.14
CA PHE A 21 11.40 -2.79 2.20
C PHE A 21 11.76 -1.86 1.06
N VAL A 22 10.76 -1.51 0.28
CA VAL A 22 10.93 -0.74 -0.95
C VAL A 22 9.97 0.45 -0.97
N VAL A 23 10.33 1.42 -1.80
CA VAL A 23 9.39 2.41 -2.33
C VAL A 23 9.21 2.13 -3.81
N ALA A 24 7.98 2.16 -4.28
CA ALA A 24 7.69 2.09 -5.71
C ALA A 24 6.77 3.23 -6.13
N ALA A 25 7.05 3.78 -7.31
CA ALA A 25 6.26 4.87 -7.87
C ALA A 25 5.95 4.65 -9.35
N GLY A 26 4.76 5.05 -9.78
CA GLY A 26 4.35 4.92 -11.16
C GLY A 26 2.93 5.37 -11.44
N GLU A 27 2.59 5.42 -12.73
CA GLU A 27 1.25 5.74 -13.19
C GLU A 27 0.26 4.64 -12.76
N PRO A 28 -0.89 4.98 -12.16
CA PRO A 28 -1.93 3.98 -11.87
C PRO A 28 -2.48 3.38 -13.16
N ALA A 29 -2.56 2.05 -13.20
CA ALA A 29 -2.99 1.29 -14.37
C ALA A 29 -4.27 0.49 -14.14
N ASN A 30 -4.55 0.10 -12.89
CA ASN A 30 -5.77 -0.62 -12.53
C ASN A 30 -6.04 -0.53 -11.02
N PHE A 31 -7.31 -0.57 -10.64
CA PHE A 31 -7.78 -0.78 -9.27
C PHE A 31 -8.73 -1.99 -9.23
N GLN A 32 -8.50 -2.90 -8.29
CA GLN A 32 -9.33 -4.09 -8.13
C GLN A 32 -9.51 -4.42 -6.64
N VAL A 33 -10.74 -4.75 -6.23
CA VAL A 33 -10.98 -5.44 -4.95
C VAL A 33 -10.53 -6.89 -5.11
N GLU A 34 -9.80 -7.44 -4.15
CA GLU A 34 -9.31 -8.82 -4.20
C GLU A 34 -10.46 -9.78 -4.56
N PRO A 35 -10.32 -10.59 -5.62
CA PRO A 35 -11.33 -11.55 -5.99
C PRO A 35 -11.24 -12.78 -5.08
N ASP A 36 -12.33 -13.12 -4.41
CA ASP A 36 -12.53 -14.39 -3.71
C ASP A 36 -13.98 -14.86 -3.96
N GLU A 37 -14.20 -16.17 -4.00
CA GLU A 37 -15.54 -16.75 -4.12
C GLU A 37 -16.37 -16.55 -2.85
N ASP A 38 -15.70 -16.43 -1.69
CA ASP A 38 -16.30 -16.11 -0.41
C ASP A 38 -16.05 -14.63 -0.06
N PRO A 39 -17.09 -13.77 -0.13
CA PRO A 39 -16.95 -12.35 0.18
C PRO A 39 -16.42 -12.04 1.59
N ARG A 40 -16.49 -13.00 2.52
CA ARG A 40 -15.99 -12.86 3.89
C ARG A 40 -14.47 -12.97 3.99
N LYS A 41 -13.81 -13.47 2.94
CA LYS A 41 -12.34 -13.57 2.85
C LYS A 41 -11.71 -12.37 2.16
N ILE A 42 -12.52 -11.51 1.55
CA ILE A 42 -12.03 -10.31 0.87
C ILE A 42 -11.63 -9.29 1.93
N ASP A 43 -10.34 -9.02 2.02
CA ASP A 43 -9.77 -8.10 3.00
C ASP A 43 -8.71 -7.16 2.42
N HIS A 44 -8.44 -7.24 1.12
CA HIS A 44 -7.53 -6.34 0.40
C HIS A 44 -8.15 -5.69 -0.85
N VAL A 45 -7.53 -4.58 -1.24
CA VAL A 45 -7.58 -4.02 -2.59
C VAL A 45 -6.20 -4.02 -3.21
N TRP A 46 -6.18 -4.02 -4.55
CA TRP A 46 -4.99 -4.03 -5.37
C TRP A 46 -4.96 -2.78 -6.26
N ILE A 47 -3.90 -1.99 -6.13
CA ILE A 47 -3.57 -0.91 -7.06
C ILE A 47 -2.41 -1.40 -7.93
N THR A 48 -2.61 -1.48 -9.24
CA THR A 48 -1.53 -1.80 -10.18
C THR A 48 -0.94 -0.52 -10.73
N ILE A 49 0.38 -0.36 -10.66
CA ILE A 49 1.10 0.78 -11.23
C ILE A 49 2.03 0.34 -12.37
N ARG A 50 2.36 1.27 -13.29
CA ARG A 50 3.46 1.13 -14.25
C ARG A 50 4.71 1.77 -13.64
N ALA A 51 5.59 0.96 -13.04
CA ALA A 51 6.80 1.38 -12.33
C ALA A 51 8.01 1.47 -13.26
N GLY A 52 7.91 2.30 -14.31
CA GLY A 52 9.00 2.55 -15.26
C GLY A 52 9.56 1.26 -15.88
N ARG A 53 10.89 1.10 -15.84
CA ARG A 53 11.59 -0.08 -16.40
C ARG A 53 11.29 -1.38 -15.66
N PHE A 54 10.79 -1.31 -14.43
CA PHE A 54 10.38 -2.49 -13.67
C PHE A 54 9.10 -3.12 -14.24
N GLY A 55 8.32 -2.37 -15.02
CA GLY A 55 7.06 -2.83 -15.59
C GLY A 55 5.89 -2.69 -14.61
N ARG A 56 5.01 -3.69 -14.54
CA ARG A 56 3.80 -3.61 -13.72
C ARG A 56 4.05 -4.14 -12.31
N LEU A 57 3.70 -3.35 -11.31
CA LEU A 57 3.77 -3.73 -9.91
C LEU A 57 2.38 -3.63 -9.27
N ARG A 58 2.04 -4.60 -8.41
CA ARG A 58 0.81 -4.58 -7.62
C ARG A 58 1.08 -4.10 -6.20
N ILE A 59 0.33 -3.12 -5.72
CA ILE A 59 0.31 -2.66 -4.34
C ILE A 59 -0.93 -3.27 -3.68
N SER A 60 -0.73 -4.10 -2.66
CA SER A 60 -1.80 -4.74 -1.91
C SER A 60 -2.04 -4.01 -0.58
N ILE A 61 -3.25 -3.50 -0.40
CA ILE A 61 -3.64 -2.70 0.77
C ILE A 61 -4.78 -3.41 1.48
N SER A 62 -4.58 -3.73 2.76
CA SER A 62 -5.64 -4.30 3.60
C SER A 62 -6.71 -3.23 3.84
N THR A 63 -7.98 -3.60 3.63
CA THR A 63 -9.16 -2.78 3.92
C THR A 63 -9.96 -3.31 5.11
N TRP A 64 -9.64 -4.51 5.55
CA TRP A 64 -10.18 -5.18 6.73
C TRP A 64 -9.15 -6.16 7.28
N SER A 65 -9.11 -6.39 8.58
CA SER A 65 -8.20 -7.38 9.19
C SER A 65 -8.95 -8.63 9.60
N LEU A 66 -8.83 -9.69 8.80
CA LEU A 66 -9.38 -11.00 9.16
C LEU A 66 -8.77 -11.54 10.46
N LYS A 67 -7.49 -11.25 10.72
CA LYS A 67 -6.82 -11.65 11.97
C LYS A 67 -7.42 -10.94 13.19
N HIS A 68 -7.62 -9.62 13.13
CA HIS A 68 -8.24 -8.89 14.24
C HIS A 68 -9.66 -9.38 14.49
N ALA A 69 -10.45 -9.62 13.43
CA ALA A 69 -11.79 -10.15 13.55
C ALA A 69 -11.78 -11.53 14.25
N ALA A 70 -10.87 -12.42 13.85
CA ALA A 70 -10.72 -13.75 14.45
C ALA A 70 -10.30 -13.70 15.93
N ASP A 71 -9.47 -12.73 16.30
CA ASP A 71 -9.01 -12.51 17.67
C ASP A 71 -10.01 -11.69 18.54
N GLY A 72 -11.15 -11.26 17.96
CA GLY A 72 -12.20 -10.51 18.67
C GLY A 72 -11.94 -9.00 18.83
N PHE A 73 -10.99 -8.44 18.09
CA PHE A 73 -10.68 -7.00 18.07
C PHE A 73 -11.36 -6.27 16.90
N ASP A 74 -11.39 -4.93 16.95
CA ASP A 74 -11.85 -4.10 15.84
C ASP A 74 -11.01 -4.39 14.58
N PRO A 75 -11.63 -4.92 13.51
CA PRO A 75 -10.94 -5.30 12.28
C PRO A 75 -10.83 -4.17 11.26
N ARG A 76 -11.45 -3.02 11.52
CA ARG A 76 -11.42 -1.89 10.61
C ARG A 76 -10.03 -1.27 10.57
N MET A 77 -9.65 -0.81 9.39
CA MET A 77 -8.48 0.03 9.23
C MET A 77 -8.75 1.41 9.81
N ARG A 78 -7.76 1.95 10.51
CA ARG A 78 -7.72 3.34 10.94
C ARG A 78 -6.86 4.13 9.97
N VAL A 79 -7.39 5.24 9.46
CA VAL A 79 -6.79 5.91 8.30
C VAL A 79 -6.41 7.34 8.63
N GLY A 80 -5.12 7.65 8.52
CA GLY A 80 -4.59 9.01 8.59
C GLY A 80 -4.39 9.58 7.20
N LEU A 81 -4.70 10.87 7.01
CA LEU A 81 -4.55 11.57 5.73
C LEU A 81 -3.61 12.76 5.90
N LEU A 82 -2.60 12.84 5.04
CA LEU A 82 -1.63 13.93 5.00
C LEU A 82 -1.61 14.53 3.59
N ALA A 83 -2.11 15.76 3.46
CA ALA A 83 -2.05 16.50 2.21
C ALA A 83 -0.79 17.38 2.19
N ALA A 84 -0.10 17.42 1.05
CA ALA A 84 1.05 18.27 0.83
C ALA A 84 1.14 18.73 -0.63
N PRO A 85 1.69 19.92 -0.90
CA PRO A 85 2.03 20.28 -2.27
C PRO A 85 3.20 19.43 -2.77
N TRP A 86 3.31 19.25 -4.09
CA TRP A 86 4.47 18.67 -4.75
C TRP A 86 4.98 19.58 -5.87
N THR A 87 6.30 19.65 -5.99
CA THR A 87 7.00 20.40 -7.05
C THR A 87 7.73 19.47 -8.03
N GLN A 88 8.00 18.24 -7.61
CA GLN A 88 8.63 17.20 -8.41
C GLN A 88 7.85 15.89 -8.24
N MET A 89 7.61 15.22 -9.36
CA MET A 89 7.04 13.88 -9.37
C MET A 89 8.11 12.87 -8.94
N PRO A 90 7.79 11.84 -8.14
CA PRO A 90 8.75 10.78 -7.86
C PRO A 90 9.20 10.08 -9.14
N GLU A 91 10.44 9.61 -9.15
CA GLU A 91 10.96 8.80 -10.23
C GLU A 91 10.15 7.50 -10.35
N SER A 92 9.73 7.14 -11.56
CA SER A 92 8.98 5.91 -11.77
C SER A 92 9.91 4.69 -11.71
N GLY A 93 9.64 3.77 -10.79
CA GLY A 93 10.50 2.63 -10.53
C GLY A 93 10.20 1.93 -9.22
N VAL A 94 11.08 1.00 -8.85
CA VAL A 94 11.11 0.35 -7.53
C VAL A 94 12.51 0.56 -6.98
N PHE A 95 12.60 1.04 -5.74
CA PHE A 95 13.86 1.43 -5.12
C PHE A 95 13.93 0.89 -3.68
N PRO A 96 15.12 0.52 -3.18
CA PRO A 96 15.31 0.24 -1.77
C PRO A 96 14.92 1.45 -0.92
N ALA A 97 14.12 1.24 0.11
CA ALA A 97 13.72 2.30 1.03
C ALA A 97 14.44 2.15 2.38
N ARG A 98 14.97 3.27 2.90
CA ARG A 98 15.60 3.31 4.23
C ARG A 98 14.62 3.01 5.37
N GLY A 99 13.32 3.18 5.10
CA GLY A 99 12.27 3.03 6.08
C GLY A 99 11.26 4.17 5.99
N LEU A 100 10.14 3.99 6.65
CA LEU A 100 9.14 5.03 6.91
C LEU A 100 8.65 4.81 8.35
N ASP A 101 8.56 5.90 9.11
CA ASP A 101 8.13 5.89 10.51
C ASP A 101 7.04 6.94 10.68
N TYR A 102 5.84 6.49 11.04
CA TYR A 102 4.70 7.37 11.24
C TYR A 102 4.92 8.38 12.36
N GLY A 103 5.69 8.01 13.39
CA GLY A 103 6.00 8.91 14.50
C GLY A 103 6.80 10.13 14.07
N GLU A 104 7.56 10.06 12.97
CA GLU A 104 8.23 11.25 12.41
C GLU A 104 7.24 12.16 11.68
N LEU A 105 6.31 11.57 10.94
CA LEU A 105 5.26 12.31 10.22
C LEU A 105 4.31 13.01 11.20
N GLU A 106 3.93 12.32 12.27
CA GLU A 106 3.00 12.79 13.30
C GLU A 106 3.59 13.91 14.17
N ARG A 107 4.93 14.00 14.29
CA ARG A 107 5.58 15.16 14.93
C ARG A 107 5.44 16.44 14.11
N GLY A 108 5.34 16.32 12.79
CA GLY A 108 5.19 17.46 11.89
C GLY A 108 3.75 17.98 11.78
N GLN A 109 2.75 17.12 12.02
CA GLN A 109 1.34 17.47 11.91
C GLN A 109 0.47 16.52 12.75
N SER A 110 -0.59 17.05 13.35
CA SER A 110 -1.58 16.22 14.05
C SER A 110 -2.37 15.38 13.05
N VAL A 111 -2.37 14.05 13.22
CA VAL A 111 -3.05 13.11 12.33
C VAL A 111 -4.15 12.39 13.10
N ALA A 112 -5.39 12.53 12.64
CA ALA A 112 -6.50 11.73 13.14
C ALA A 112 -6.56 10.39 12.40
N TYR A 113 -6.89 9.32 13.12
CA TYR A 113 -6.99 7.95 12.59
C TYR A 113 -8.39 7.36 12.85
N PRO A 114 -9.46 7.89 12.21
CA PRO A 114 -10.78 7.28 12.30
C PRO A 114 -10.77 5.85 11.74
N ALA A 115 -11.48 4.96 12.42
CA ALA A 115 -11.77 3.63 11.88
C ALA A 115 -12.72 3.77 10.68
N MET A 116 -12.37 3.14 9.56
CA MET A 116 -13.14 3.17 8.32
C MET A 116 -13.78 1.82 8.05
N GLU A 117 -15.05 1.85 7.67
CA GLU A 117 -15.74 0.67 7.14
C GLU A 117 -15.10 0.23 5.82
N ARG A 118 -15.02 -1.10 5.60
CA ARG A 118 -14.33 -1.70 4.45
C ARG A 118 -14.72 -1.06 3.11
N LEU A 119 -16.01 -1.01 2.82
CA LEU A 119 -16.52 -0.48 1.55
C LEU A 119 -16.26 1.03 1.39
N ALA A 120 -16.24 1.78 2.48
CA ALA A 120 -15.92 3.21 2.46
C ALA A 120 -14.44 3.44 2.13
N LEU A 121 -13.55 2.62 2.71
CA LEU A 121 -12.12 2.64 2.41
C LEU A 121 -11.84 2.20 0.96
N GLU A 122 -12.48 1.13 0.49
CA GLU A 122 -12.39 0.68 -0.90
C GLU A 122 -12.79 1.79 -1.89
N LYS A 123 -13.93 2.44 -1.63
CA LYS A 123 -14.42 3.56 -2.43
C LYS A 123 -13.42 4.72 -2.44
N MET A 124 -12.92 5.13 -1.27
CA MET A 124 -11.95 6.22 -1.15
C MET A 124 -10.66 5.90 -1.94
N LEU A 125 -10.13 4.68 -1.82
CA LEU A 125 -8.90 4.28 -2.52
C LEU A 125 -9.12 4.23 -4.04
N ARG A 126 -10.28 3.75 -4.50
CA ARG A 126 -10.65 3.81 -5.92
C ARG A 126 -10.67 5.24 -6.43
N GLU A 127 -11.43 6.12 -5.79
CA GLU A 127 -11.57 7.52 -6.21
C GLU A 127 -10.22 8.26 -6.27
N LYS A 128 -9.33 8.00 -5.32
CA LYS A 128 -7.97 8.57 -5.34
C LYS A 128 -7.12 7.96 -6.46
N THR A 129 -7.22 6.65 -6.68
CA THR A 129 -6.50 5.97 -7.78
C THR A 129 -6.93 6.50 -9.14
N ASP A 130 -8.24 6.66 -9.36
CA ASP A 130 -8.82 7.13 -10.63
C ASP A 130 -8.41 8.57 -10.96
N ARG A 131 -8.15 9.40 -9.94
CA ARG A 131 -7.74 10.80 -10.09
C ARG A 131 -6.22 11.00 -10.15
N ALA A 132 -5.45 10.04 -9.66
CA ALA A 132 -4.01 10.18 -9.52
C ALA A 132 -3.30 10.09 -10.86
N ILE A 133 -2.26 10.92 -11.04
CA ILE A 133 -1.32 10.82 -12.17
C ILE A 133 -0.07 10.00 -11.80
N CYS A 134 0.18 9.83 -10.51
CA CYS A 134 1.20 8.92 -9.99
C CYS A 134 0.77 8.41 -8.62
N VAL A 135 1.13 7.17 -8.32
CA VAL A 135 1.01 6.55 -7.01
C VAL A 135 2.39 6.15 -6.55
N GLU A 136 2.76 6.52 -5.33
CA GLU A 136 3.97 6.09 -4.63
C GLU A 136 3.57 5.24 -3.42
N ALA A 137 4.22 4.12 -3.18
CA ALA A 137 3.92 3.24 -2.05
C ALA A 137 5.17 2.69 -1.38
N TRP A 138 5.10 2.61 -0.06
CA TRP A 138 6.10 1.99 0.81
C TRP A 138 5.55 0.71 1.39
N GLY A 139 6.38 -0.33 1.45
CA GLY A 139 6.02 -1.59 2.08
C GLY A 139 7.06 -2.67 1.82
N ALA A 140 6.74 -3.88 2.25
CA ALA A 140 7.59 -5.04 2.01
C ALA A 140 7.30 -5.61 0.62
N LEU A 141 8.35 -5.81 -0.18
CA LEU A 141 8.26 -6.51 -1.43
C LEU A 141 7.84 -7.96 -1.16
N TYR A 142 6.90 -8.45 -1.94
CA TYR A 142 6.32 -9.75 -1.75
C TYR A 142 6.10 -10.45 -3.10
N LEU A 143 6.36 -11.76 -3.10
CA LEU A 143 6.18 -12.62 -4.26
C LEU A 143 5.20 -13.74 -3.87
N ARG A 144 3.95 -13.59 -4.29
CA ARG A 144 2.95 -14.68 -4.32
C ARG A 144 2.76 -15.09 -5.78
N ASP A 145 1.64 -14.72 -6.37
CA ASP A 145 1.28 -15.06 -7.76
C ASP A 145 1.83 -14.01 -8.74
N ARG A 146 2.15 -12.83 -8.23
CA ARG A 146 2.80 -11.70 -8.94
C ARG A 146 3.70 -10.96 -7.96
N LEU A 147 4.71 -10.29 -8.52
CA LEU A 147 5.57 -9.38 -7.77
C LEU A 147 4.79 -8.13 -7.37
N GLY A 148 4.89 -7.74 -6.10
CA GLY A 148 4.14 -6.62 -5.57
C GLY A 148 4.69 -6.11 -4.24
N ILE A 149 4.03 -5.10 -3.71
CA ILE A 149 4.25 -4.59 -2.36
C ILE A 149 3.07 -5.02 -1.49
N HIS A 150 3.39 -5.56 -0.32
CA HIS A 150 2.46 -5.87 0.76
C HIS A 150 2.84 -5.07 2.00
N GLN A 151 2.05 -5.25 3.07
CA GLN A 151 2.30 -4.61 4.37
C GLN A 151 2.35 -3.09 4.25
N VAL A 152 1.45 -2.53 3.44
CA VAL A 152 1.26 -1.09 3.22
C VAL A 152 0.45 -0.52 4.39
N HIS A 153 0.98 -0.67 5.61
CA HIS A 153 0.38 -0.21 6.85
C HIS A 153 1.46 -0.11 7.94
N SER A 154 1.12 0.52 9.07
CA SER A 154 2.01 0.56 10.22
C SER A 154 2.41 -0.85 10.64
N ARG A 155 3.72 -1.04 10.81
CA ARG A 155 4.34 -2.29 11.25
C ARG A 155 4.64 -2.29 12.75
N ARG A 156 4.08 -1.32 13.48
CA ARG A 156 4.13 -1.28 14.93
C ARG A 156 3.27 -2.38 15.55
N ALA A 157 3.47 -2.70 16.83
CA ALA A 157 2.62 -3.67 17.53
C ALA A 157 1.14 -3.23 17.54
N SER A 158 0.22 -4.18 17.35
CA SER A 158 -1.23 -4.00 17.37
C SER A 158 -1.87 -4.91 18.44
N CYS A 159 -3.19 -4.84 18.62
CA CYS A 159 -3.90 -5.72 19.55
C CYS A 159 -3.68 -7.22 19.25
N SER A 160 -3.60 -7.60 17.98
CA SER A 160 -3.44 -9.00 17.56
C SER A 160 -2.00 -9.41 17.25
N VAL A 161 -1.09 -8.46 17.05
CA VAL A 161 0.30 -8.72 16.63
C VAL A 161 1.26 -7.99 17.57
N ARG A 162 2.06 -8.74 18.32
CA ARG A 162 2.96 -8.18 19.34
C ARG A 162 4.30 -7.70 18.79
N SER A 163 4.64 -8.04 17.55
CA SER A 163 5.90 -7.64 16.93
C SER A 163 5.89 -6.16 16.60
N ASP A 164 6.97 -5.46 16.95
CA ASP A 164 7.15 -4.03 16.70
C ASP A 164 8.31 -3.81 15.72
N HIS A 165 8.03 -3.27 14.53
CA HIS A 165 9.05 -2.99 13.52
C HIS A 165 9.12 -1.48 13.22
N VAL A 166 9.86 -0.76 14.06
CA VAL A 166 10.10 0.68 13.91
C VAL A 166 10.79 0.98 12.57
N GLY A 167 10.38 2.06 11.91
CA GLY A 167 10.96 2.49 10.64
C GLY A 167 10.61 1.60 9.44
N ARG A 168 9.64 0.69 9.57
CA ARG A 168 9.19 -0.18 8.46
C ARG A 168 7.71 0.03 8.13
N ASP A 169 7.11 1.13 8.55
CA ASP A 169 5.68 1.39 8.30
C ASP A 169 5.43 1.54 6.80
N GLY A 170 4.44 0.86 6.25
CA GLY A 170 4.03 1.05 4.86
C GLY A 170 3.04 2.19 4.71
N ALA A 171 2.96 2.82 3.53
CA ALA A 171 1.99 3.88 3.24
C ALA A 171 1.75 3.97 1.73
N VAL A 172 0.72 4.71 1.33
CA VAL A 172 0.51 5.07 -0.09
C VAL A 172 0.36 6.57 -0.22
N ARG A 173 0.90 7.15 -1.28
CA ARG A 173 0.74 8.56 -1.63
C ARG A 173 0.24 8.68 -3.06
N PHE A 174 -0.81 9.48 -3.23
CA PHE A 174 -1.41 9.80 -4.51
C PHE A 174 -1.00 11.20 -4.93
N TYR A 175 -0.56 11.36 -6.17
CA TYR A 175 -0.20 12.64 -6.77
C TYR A 175 -1.27 13.02 -7.78
N PHE A 176 -1.83 14.23 -7.67
CA PHE A 176 -2.94 14.69 -8.50
C PHE A 176 -2.52 15.78 -9.51
N PRO A 177 -3.24 15.91 -10.63
CA PRO A 177 -3.15 17.09 -11.49
C PRO A 177 -3.51 18.33 -10.66
N GLY A 178 -2.60 19.30 -10.57
CA GLY A 178 -2.79 20.51 -9.75
C GLY A 178 -1.79 20.70 -8.62
N GLY A 179 -0.80 19.82 -8.49
CA GLY A 179 0.31 20.03 -7.55
C GLY A 179 0.02 19.59 -6.12
N THR A 180 -1.11 18.92 -5.87
CA THR A 180 -1.43 18.33 -4.55
C THR A 180 -1.10 16.85 -4.53
N ALA A 181 -0.51 16.39 -3.44
CA ALA A 181 -0.33 14.99 -3.11
C ALA A 181 -1.05 14.68 -1.79
N GLU A 182 -1.60 13.48 -1.67
CA GLU A 182 -2.22 12.98 -0.44
C GLU A 182 -1.61 11.63 -0.07
N MET A 183 -0.96 11.58 1.09
CA MET A 183 -0.45 10.36 1.70
C MET A 183 -1.48 9.80 2.68
N ILE A 184 -1.70 8.50 2.57
CA ILE A 184 -2.59 7.72 3.42
C ILE A 184 -1.74 6.82 4.31
N LEU A 185 -1.97 6.96 5.61
CA LEU A 185 -1.37 6.18 6.67
C LEU A 185 -2.40 5.20 7.19
N PHE A 186 -2.01 3.96 7.45
CA PHE A 186 -2.90 2.89 7.85
C PHE A 186 -2.46 2.30 9.18
N LYS A 187 -3.34 2.34 10.19
CA LYS A 187 -3.16 1.70 11.48
C LYS A 187 -4.23 0.65 11.71
N TYR A 188 -3.91 -0.37 12.49
CA TYR A 188 -4.83 -1.31 13.08
C TYR A 188 -5.18 -0.91 14.51
N CYS A 189 -6.20 -1.55 15.10
CA CYS A 189 -6.51 -1.40 16.51
C CYS A 189 -5.28 -1.66 17.41
N GLY A 190 -5.04 -0.79 18.40
CA GLY A 190 -3.93 -0.90 19.35
C GLY A 190 -2.63 -0.22 18.92
N GLN A 191 -2.54 0.27 17.68
CA GLN A 191 -1.39 1.08 17.25
C GLN A 191 -1.62 2.55 17.62
N ALA A 192 -0.69 3.09 18.44
CA ALA A 192 -0.64 4.50 18.81
C ALA A 192 -0.08 5.34 17.67
#